data_AF-A0A6H1A255-F1
#
_entry.id   AF-A0A6H1A255-F1
#
_cell.length_a   1.000
_cell.length_b   1.000
_cell.length_c   1.000
_cell.angle_alpha   90.00
_cell.angle_beta   90.00
_cell.angle_gamma   90.00
#
_symmetry.space_group_name_H-M   'P 1'
#
loop_
_entity.id
_entity.type
_entity.pdbx_description
1 polymer ?
#
loop_
_entity_poly.entity_id
_entity_poly.type
_entity_poly.pdbx_seq_one_letter_code
_entity_poly.pdbx_strand_id
1 'polypeptide(L)'
;MSMSTPAAPDPHHRLPANGPLSRPALEAPARAAMPTSRLAGWLLLAVPAIVFLAEPFFVDHGAVGRSTSFRDAPLALFVGLAALRIVTSQGRQLIAPVVAGAAGAGLLLSAILAPHDHVGVTVTEAVCGVFTIILAVVAGMSSD
;
A
#
# COMPACT_ATOMS: atom_id res chain seq x y z
N MET A 1 -52.27 -13.81 70.44
CA MET A 1 -51.29 -14.67 69.75
C MET A 1 -51.88 -15.03 68.40
N SER A 2 -51.43 -14.36 67.34
CA SER A 2 -51.97 -14.48 65.99
C SER A 2 -51.06 -15.40 65.18
N MET A 3 -51.61 -16.49 64.65
CA MET A 3 -50.96 -17.40 63.70
C MET A 3 -51.12 -16.83 62.29
N SER A 4 -50.02 -16.53 61.62
CA SER A 4 -49.97 -16.18 60.19
C SER A 4 -49.89 -17.45 59.34
N THR A 5 -50.91 -17.68 58.52
CA THR A 5 -51.05 -18.73 57.51
C THR A 5 -50.05 -18.54 56.35
N PRO A 6 -49.44 -19.60 55.78
CA PRO A 6 -48.48 -19.47 54.68
C PRO A 6 -49.19 -19.25 53.33
N ALA A 7 -48.64 -18.33 52.53
CA ALA A 7 -49.13 -18.00 51.19
C ALA A 7 -48.89 -19.15 50.20
N ALA A 8 -49.92 -19.48 49.42
CA ALA A 8 -49.87 -20.48 48.35
C ALA A 8 -48.99 -19.99 47.17
N PRO A 9 -48.20 -20.88 46.53
CA PRO A 9 -47.38 -20.51 45.38
C PRO A 9 -48.21 -20.34 44.11
N ASP A 10 -47.94 -19.26 43.38
CA ASP A 10 -48.58 -18.82 42.14
C ASP A 10 -48.32 -19.80 40.96
N PRO A 11 -49.36 -20.31 40.26
CA PRO A 11 -49.23 -21.27 39.17
C PRO A 11 -48.73 -20.68 37.83
N HIS A 12 -48.32 -19.41 37.78
CA HIS A 12 -47.91 -18.74 36.53
C HIS A 12 -46.41 -18.70 36.27
N HIS A 13 -45.59 -19.53 36.93
CA HIS A 13 -44.18 -19.68 36.55
C HIS A 13 -44.05 -20.49 35.25
N ARG A 14 -44.39 -19.84 34.12
CA ARG A 14 -44.12 -20.31 32.77
C ARG A 14 -42.60 -20.36 32.59
N LEU A 15 -42.08 -21.55 32.34
CA LEU A 15 -40.74 -21.76 31.81
C LEU A 15 -40.56 -20.95 30.52
N PRO A 16 -39.45 -20.21 30.33
CA PRO A 16 -39.20 -19.54 29.07
C PRO A 16 -39.08 -20.60 27.97
N ALA A 17 -39.95 -20.47 26.97
CA ALA A 17 -39.95 -21.28 25.77
C ALA A 17 -38.56 -21.26 25.15
N ASN A 18 -38.08 -22.46 24.78
CA ASN A 18 -36.91 -22.68 23.95
C ASN A 18 -36.99 -21.78 22.70
N GLY A 19 -36.32 -20.62 22.76
CA GLY A 19 -36.12 -19.77 21.60
C GLY A 19 -35.33 -20.53 20.54
N PRO A 20 -35.58 -20.28 19.24
CA PRO A 20 -34.81 -20.92 18.19
C PRO A 20 -33.33 -20.63 18.43
N LEU A 21 -32.54 -21.69 18.56
CA LEU A 21 -31.08 -21.63 18.55
C LEU A 21 -30.65 -20.70 17.42
N SER A 22 -30.24 -19.49 17.78
CA SER A 22 -29.70 -18.52 16.85
C SER A 22 -28.41 -19.16 16.36
N ARG A 23 -28.46 -19.81 15.19
CA ARG A 23 -27.27 -20.23 14.47
C ARG A 23 -26.38 -18.98 14.40
N PRO A 24 -25.14 -19.00 14.92
CA PRO A 24 -24.23 -17.93 14.60
C PRO A 24 -24.17 -17.94 13.08
N ALA A 25 -24.61 -16.84 12.46
CA ALA A 25 -24.33 -16.62 11.06
C ALA A 25 -22.81 -16.78 10.95
N LEU A 26 -22.38 -17.85 10.28
CA LEU A 26 -21.04 -17.93 9.72
C LEU A 26 -20.99 -16.79 8.70
N GLU A 27 -20.74 -15.58 9.20
CA GLU A 27 -20.16 -14.52 8.40
C GLU A 27 -18.86 -15.12 7.88
N ALA A 28 -18.91 -15.66 6.67
CA ALA A 28 -17.72 -16.00 5.92
C ALA A 28 -16.76 -14.83 6.09
N PRO A 29 -15.49 -15.03 6.51
CA PRO A 29 -14.61 -13.93 6.81
C PRO A 29 -14.59 -13.05 5.57
N ALA A 30 -15.22 -11.87 5.68
CA ALA A 30 -15.16 -10.86 4.64
C ALA A 30 -13.67 -10.67 4.42
N ARG A 31 -13.15 -11.13 3.28
CA ARG A 31 -11.73 -11.00 2.96
C ARG A 31 -11.42 -9.54 3.20
N ALA A 32 -10.65 -9.25 4.26
CA ALA A 32 -10.35 -7.88 4.63
C ALA A 32 -9.67 -7.25 3.42
N ALA A 33 -10.41 -6.46 2.65
CA ALA A 33 -9.92 -5.87 1.43
C ALA A 33 -8.73 -4.99 1.83
N MET A 34 -7.58 -5.20 1.19
CA MET A 34 -6.40 -4.40 1.50
C MET A 34 -6.72 -2.92 1.22
N PRO A 35 -6.44 -2.01 2.16
CA PRO A 35 -6.52 -0.57 1.93
C PRO A 35 -5.85 -0.19 0.61
N THR A 36 -6.50 0.64 -0.21
CA THR A 36 -6.01 1.08 -1.52
C THR A 36 -4.66 1.77 -1.40
N SER A 37 -4.46 2.53 -0.31
CA SER A 37 -3.18 3.13 0.06
C SER A 37 -2.04 2.10 0.18
N ARG A 38 -2.30 0.95 0.84
CA ARG A 38 -1.31 -0.13 0.99
C ARG A 38 -1.05 -0.85 -0.32
N LEU A 39 -2.08 -1.08 -1.14
CA LEU A 39 -1.89 -1.65 -2.48
C LEU A 39 -1.00 -0.74 -3.33
N ALA A 40 -1.25 0.57 -3.33
CA ALA A 40 -0.41 1.56 -4.01
C ALA A 40 1.02 1.57 -3.48
N GLY A 41 1.20 1.46 -2.16
CA GLY A 41 2.53 1.31 -1.54
C GLY A 41 3.27 0.04 -1.99
N TRP A 42 2.59 -1.11 -2.09
CA TRP A 42 3.20 -2.34 -2.61
C TRP A 42 3.58 -2.22 -4.08
N LEU A 43 2.73 -1.59 -4.90
CA LEU A 43 3.04 -1.35 -6.31
C LEU A 43 4.21 -0.35 -6.47
N LEU A 44 4.30 0.66 -5.60
CA LEU A 44 5.43 1.60 -5.59
C LEU A 44 6.76 0.91 -5.26
N LEU A 45 6.76 -0.16 -4.45
CA LEU A 45 7.97 -0.95 -4.17
C LEU A 45 8.49 -1.69 -5.41
N ALA A 46 7.65 -1.96 -6.41
CA ALA A 46 8.09 -2.59 -7.66
C ALA A 46 8.93 -1.64 -8.52
N VAL A 47 8.69 -0.33 -8.45
CA VAL A 47 9.42 0.68 -9.24
C VAL A 47 10.93 0.65 -9.00
N PRO A 48 11.45 0.77 -7.76
CA PRO A 48 12.90 0.72 -7.55
C PRO A 48 13.49 -0.63 -7.97
N ALA A 49 12.77 -1.74 -7.78
CA ALA A 49 13.23 -3.04 -8.25
C ALA A 49 13.40 -3.06 -9.78
N ILE A 50 12.45 -2.50 -10.53
CA ILE A 50 12.54 -2.37 -11.99
C ILE A 50 13.72 -1.48 -12.38
N VAL A 51 13.88 -0.31 -11.77
CA VAL A 51 14.98 0.61 -12.07
C VAL A 51 16.35 -0.06 -11.86
N PHE A 52 16.56 -0.70 -10.70
CA PHE A 52 17.81 -1.39 -10.40
C PHE A 52 18.05 -2.64 -11.26
N LEU A 53 17.01 -3.37 -11.63
CA LEU A 53 17.12 -4.54 -12.50
C LEU A 53 17.33 -4.18 -13.96
N ALA A 54 16.77 -3.07 -14.42
CA ALA A 54 16.91 -2.58 -15.79
C ALA A 54 18.32 -2.04 -16.08
N GLU A 55 18.94 -1.41 -15.08
CA GLU A 55 20.26 -0.78 -15.17
C GLU A 55 21.33 -1.68 -15.80
N PRO A 56 21.57 -2.94 -15.35
CA PRO A 56 22.58 -3.80 -15.97
C PRO A 56 22.27 -4.18 -17.43
N PHE A 57 21.00 -4.17 -17.88
CA PHE A 57 20.66 -4.52 -19.26
C PHE A 57 20.95 -3.39 -20.25
N PHE A 58 21.06 -2.16 -19.76
CA PHE A 58 21.28 -0.98 -20.60
C PHE A 58 22.67 -0.36 -20.42
N VAL A 59 23.52 -0.93 -19.57
CA VAL A 59 24.94 -0.57 -19.53
C VAL A 59 25.64 -1.24 -20.71
N ASP A 60 26.25 -0.45 -21.58
CA ASP A 60 27.02 -0.97 -22.70
C ASP A 60 28.28 -1.70 -22.17
N HIS A 61 28.28 -3.04 -22.26
CA HIS A 61 29.31 -3.90 -21.66
C HIS A 61 30.67 -3.78 -22.36
N GLY A 62 30.77 -2.98 -23.44
CA GLY A 62 31.99 -2.75 -24.22
C GLY A 62 32.82 -1.53 -23.78
N ALA A 63 32.29 -0.64 -22.93
CA ALA A 63 32.99 0.58 -22.54
C ALA A 63 33.68 0.43 -21.18
N VAL A 64 34.85 -0.22 -21.17
CA VAL A 64 35.71 -0.28 -19.98
C VAL A 64 36.02 1.14 -19.51
N GLY A 65 35.49 1.54 -18.35
CA GLY A 65 35.78 2.83 -17.72
C GLY A 65 34.65 3.87 -17.77
N ARG A 66 33.50 3.61 -18.41
CA ARG A 66 32.29 4.41 -18.11
C ARG A 66 31.76 3.97 -16.76
N SER A 67 31.84 4.86 -15.77
CA SER A 67 31.13 4.72 -14.50
C SER A 67 29.67 4.43 -14.81
N THR A 68 29.15 3.29 -14.37
CA THR A 68 27.71 3.09 -14.18
C THR A 68 27.25 4.17 -13.21
N SER A 69 26.90 5.33 -13.76
CA SER A 69 26.42 6.43 -12.97
C SER A 69 25.02 6.00 -12.57
N PHE A 70 24.91 5.47 -11.35
CA PHE A 70 23.68 5.20 -10.61
C PHE A 70 22.93 6.51 -10.35
N ARG A 71 22.71 7.30 -11.41
CA ARG A 71 22.20 8.66 -11.41
C ARG A 71 20.81 8.70 -10.79
N ASP A 72 20.02 7.68 -11.09
CA ASP A 72 18.62 7.56 -10.67
C ASP A 72 18.47 6.69 -9.40
N ALA A 73 19.55 6.08 -8.89
CA ALA A 73 19.51 5.28 -7.67
C ALA A 73 19.05 6.06 -6.42
N PRO A 74 19.45 7.33 -6.20
CA PRO A 74 18.91 8.11 -5.09
C PRO A 74 17.39 8.31 -5.22
N LEU A 75 16.88 8.56 -6.43
CA LEU A 75 15.45 8.73 -6.68
C LEU A 75 14.70 7.42 -6.43
N ALA A 76 15.19 6.30 -6.96
CA ALA A 76 14.65 4.97 -6.71
C ALA A 76 14.63 4.64 -5.20
N LEU A 77 15.69 4.99 -4.47
CA LEU A 77 15.75 4.78 -3.02
C LEU A 77 14.66 5.60 -2.29
N PHE A 78 14.47 6.87 -2.63
CA PHE A 78 13.39 7.68 -2.06
C PHE A 78 12.01 7.10 -2.35
N VAL A 79 11.77 6.61 -3.56
CA VAL A 79 10.53 5.90 -3.91
C VAL A 79 10.35 4.67 -3.02
N GLY A 80 11.38 3.83 -2.88
CA GLY A 80 11.32 2.62 -2.05
C GLY A 80 11.06 2.90 -0.58
N LEU A 81 11.73 3.90 0.01
CA LEU A 81 11.52 4.31 1.39
C LEU A 81 10.12 4.88 1.62
N ALA A 82 9.65 5.74 0.71
CA ALA A 82 8.30 6.29 0.77
C ALA A 82 7.23 5.19 0.63
N ALA A 83 7.43 4.23 -0.27
CA ALA A 83 6.56 3.09 -0.47
C ALA A 83 6.48 2.21 0.78
N LEU A 84 7.63 1.88 1.38
CA LEU A 84 7.69 1.13 2.63
C LEU A 84 6.97 1.88 3.76
N ARG A 85 7.11 3.20 3.82
CA ARG A 85 6.39 4.03 4.80
C ARG A 85 4.88 3.99 4.58
N ILE A 86 4.40 4.09 3.33
CA ILE A 86 2.98 3.97 3.00
C ILE A 86 2.43 2.60 3.45
N VAL A 87 3.13 1.51 3.11
CA VAL A 87 2.71 0.13 3.45
C VAL A 87 2.63 -0.09 4.96
N THR A 88 3.60 0.44 5.72
CA THR A 88 3.72 0.18 7.16
C THR A 88 2.95 1.15 8.05
N SER A 89 2.54 2.30 7.51
CA SER A 89 1.78 3.29 8.27
C SER A 89 0.36 2.84 8.61
N GLN A 90 -0.14 3.32 9.75
CA GLN A 90 -1.54 3.24 10.14
C GLN A 90 -2.12 4.66 10.10
N GLY A 91 -3.20 4.85 9.34
CA GLY A 91 -3.88 6.13 9.15
C GLY A 91 -3.27 7.03 8.06
N ARG A 92 -3.93 8.16 7.81
CA ARG A 92 -3.63 9.07 6.70
C ARG A 92 -2.24 9.72 6.83
N GLN A 93 -1.39 9.52 5.83
CA GLN A 93 -0.07 10.15 5.74
C GLN A 93 0.11 10.88 4.40
N LEU A 94 0.45 12.17 4.45
CA LEU A 94 0.64 12.99 3.25
C LEU A 94 2.10 13.08 2.81
N ILE A 95 3.04 12.98 3.75
CA ILE A 95 4.47 13.19 3.47
C ILE A 95 5.01 12.10 2.54
N ALA A 96 4.74 10.83 2.83
CA ALA A 96 5.27 9.72 2.04
C ALA A 96 4.76 9.73 0.58
N PRO A 97 3.46 9.92 0.30
CA PRO A 97 2.98 10.15 -1.07
C PRO A 97 3.62 11.35 -1.77
N VAL A 98 3.81 12.47 -1.07
CA VAL A 98 4.45 13.66 -1.65
C VAL A 98 5.92 13.38 -2.01
N VAL A 99 6.67 12.71 -1.13
CA VAL A 99 8.06 12.32 -1.40
C VAL A 99 8.13 11.35 -2.57
N ALA A 100 7.26 10.34 -2.62
CA ALA A 100 7.18 9.41 -3.75
C ALA A 100 6.87 10.15 -5.05
N GLY A 101 5.89 11.05 -5.05
CA GLY A 101 5.52 11.84 -6.22
C GLY A 101 6.65 12.76 -6.69
N ALA A 102 7.36 13.41 -5.77
CA ALA A 102 8.51 14.25 -6.09
C ALA A 102 9.67 13.44 -6.68
N ALA A 103 9.95 12.26 -6.12
CA ALA A 103 10.97 11.36 -6.66
C ALA A 103 10.57 10.82 -8.05
N GLY A 104 9.29 10.48 -8.25
CA GLY A 104 8.75 10.09 -9.56
C GLY A 104 8.83 11.20 -10.60
N ALA A 105 8.55 12.44 -10.21
CA ALA A 105 8.76 13.61 -11.06
C ALA A 105 10.25 13.81 -11.39
N GLY A 106 11.13 13.57 -10.42
CA GLY A 106 12.57 13.55 -10.64
C GLY A 106 12.99 12.53 -11.69
N LEU A 107 12.46 11.30 -11.64
CA LEU A 107 12.74 10.25 -12.64
C LEU A 107 12.24 10.66 -14.03
N LEU A 108 11.02 11.20 -14.11
CA LEU A 108 10.45 11.67 -15.37
C LEU A 108 11.26 12.84 -15.97
N LEU A 109 11.70 13.78 -15.13
CA LEU A 109 12.56 14.87 -15.57
C LEU A 109 13.96 14.38 -15.97
N SER A 110 14.51 13.38 -15.28
CA SER A 110 15.76 12.71 -15.67
C SER A 110 15.61 12.12 -17.07
N ALA A 111 14.51 11.39 -17.32
CA ALA A 111 14.20 10.82 -18.63
C ALA A 111 14.09 11.88 -19.74
N ILE A 112 13.60 13.09 -19.46
CA ILE A 112 13.41 14.13 -20.48
C ILE A 112 14.69 14.96 -20.71
N LEU A 113 15.46 15.22 -19.65
CA LEU A 113 16.53 16.22 -19.66
C LEU A 113 17.94 15.62 -19.64
N ALA A 114 18.09 14.37 -19.23
CA ALA A 114 19.39 13.71 -19.23
C ALA A 114 19.82 13.35 -20.66
N PRO A 115 21.12 13.41 -20.97
CA PRO A 115 21.66 12.69 -22.11
C PRO A 115 21.57 11.19 -21.82
N HIS A 116 20.86 10.44 -22.66
CA HIS A 116 20.80 8.98 -22.58
C HIS A 116 21.57 8.35 -23.74
N ASP A 117 22.48 7.43 -23.40
CA ASP A 117 23.19 6.62 -24.40
C ASP A 117 22.25 5.59 -25.07
N HIS A 118 21.16 5.20 -24.39
CA HIS A 118 20.21 4.19 -24.86
C HIS A 118 18.76 4.60 -24.63
N VAL A 119 17.95 4.55 -25.69
CA VAL A 119 16.51 4.87 -25.67
C VAL A 119 15.74 3.99 -24.66
N GLY A 120 16.19 2.75 -24.43
CA GLY A 120 15.56 1.84 -23.47
C GLY A 120 15.61 2.35 -22.02
N VAL A 121 16.68 3.06 -21.65
CA VAL A 121 16.81 3.70 -20.32
C VAL A 121 15.79 4.82 -20.20
N THR A 122 15.76 5.71 -21.19
CA THR A 122 14.81 6.84 -21.24
C THR A 122 13.36 6.39 -21.09
N VAL A 123 12.96 5.35 -21.82
CA VAL A 123 11.58 4.83 -21.76
C VAL A 123 11.29 4.23 -20.40
N THR A 124 12.23 3.47 -19.82
CA THR A 124 12.06 2.84 -18.51
C THR A 124 11.93 3.89 -17.40
N GLU A 125 12.81 4.89 -17.38
CA GLU A 125 12.77 6.00 -16.43
C GLU A 125 11.46 6.79 -16.55
N ALA A 126 11.03 7.12 -17.78
CA ALA A 126 9.80 7.87 -18.01
C ALA A 126 8.56 7.09 -17.53
N VAL A 127 8.45 5.81 -17.89
CA VAL A 127 7.33 4.95 -17.47
C VAL A 127 7.32 4.80 -15.94
N CYS A 128 8.47 4.54 -15.33
CA CYS A 128 8.60 4.43 -13.88
C CYS A 128 8.24 5.74 -13.18
N GLY A 129 8.68 6.89 -13.71
CA GLY A 129 8.35 8.21 -13.17
C GLY A 129 6.86 8.49 -13.20
N VAL A 130 6.21 8.29 -14.35
CA VAL A 130 4.75 8.45 -14.50
C VAL A 130 3.98 7.52 -13.56
N PHE A 131 4.34 6.24 -13.53
CA PHE A 131 3.68 5.25 -12.68
C PHE A 131 3.81 5.60 -11.19
N THR A 132 5.00 6.06 -10.78
CA THR A 132 5.26 6.54 -9.41
C THR A 132 4.36 7.71 -9.05
N ILE A 133 4.22 8.70 -9.94
CA ILE A 133 3.35 9.87 -9.70
C ILE A 133 1.89 9.44 -9.54
N ILE A 134 1.39 8.56 -10.41
CA ILE A 134 0.01 8.06 -10.34
C ILE A 134 -0.22 7.34 -9.01
N LEU A 135 0.66 6.41 -8.64
CA LEU A 135 0.52 5.65 -7.39
C LEU A 135 0.66 6.54 -6.16
N ALA A 136 1.52 7.56 -6.21
CA ALA A 136 1.64 8.56 -5.15
C ALA A 136 0.32 9.35 -5.00
N VAL A 137 -0.30 9.79 -6.09
CA VAL A 137 -1.62 10.46 -6.04
C VAL A 137 -2.68 9.54 -5.46
N VAL A 138 -2.74 8.28 -5.92
CA VAL A 138 -3.69 7.28 -5.38
C VAL A 138 -3.47 7.07 -3.89
N ALA A 139 -2.22 6.90 -3.45
CA ALA A 139 -1.88 6.73 -2.03
C ALA A 139 -2.24 7.97 -1.20
N GLY A 140 -2.05 9.17 -1.74
CA GLY A 140 -2.37 10.44 -1.06
C GLY A 140 -3.86 10.78 -1.00
N MET A 141 -4.64 10.33 -1.98
CA MET A 141 -6.10 10.51 -2.02
C MET A 141 -6.86 9.44 -1.24
N SER A 142 -6.23 8.29 -0.98
CA SER A 142 -6.83 7.20 -0.22
C SER A 142 -7.12 7.65 1.22
N SER A 143 -8.37 7.52 1.66
CA SER A 143 -8.85 7.93 2.98
C SER A 143 -8.80 6.82 4.03
N ASP A 144 -8.09 5.72 3.72
CA ASP A 144 -8.04 4.52 4.56
C ASP A 144 -7.31 4.74 5.90
#